data_AF-A0A1S3HG31-F1
#
_entry.id   AF-A0A1S3HG31-F1
#
_cell.length_a   1.000
_cell.length_b   1.000
_cell.length_c   1.000
_cell.angle_alpha   90.00
_cell.angle_beta   90.00
_cell.angle_gamma   90.00
#
_symmetry.space_group_name_H-M   'P 1'
#
loop_
_entity.id
_entity.type
_entity.pdbx_description
1 polymer ?
#
loop_
_entity_poly.entity_id
_entity_poly.type
_entity_poly.pdbx_seq_one_letter_code
_entity_poly.pdbx_strand_id
1 'polypeptide(L)'
;MSNDTTRRQAISTGKYASITNSQQQKSGQGSREAKYKELEIGVSRMWGMKTTTVPVVVGALGLIKKGLDRQVQQITGSPTVRELQKIVLFAAVTQLNVLPSDSRCLQGVIAQNSSVKYRELIPSQNKNVPQEWREKMRRRTQHVRNTCKKYYLQRDFNDNMIGQFYVEDRSRIVFCSIPKVGCSNWKRLILVLSANVNKTDLRSLDQFELHHGSIQYRLQLLSSFTKFGVRFRLKHYLKFMFVRHPLERILSAYRDKLETGDNVYYMRSVGKQIVKNFKANASKAELETGSNVTFTEFLKFILSEHRKNIQLDVHWRPYMELAYPCAIAYDIVGKYETIEEDANNILRLISADHVVRYPPSEQTSKTSDLAKRYYEKIDKKLLQDVWAIYARDAELFDYKLDKFL
;
A
#
# COMPACT_ATOMS: atom_id res chain seq x y z
N MET A 1 -38.38 -18.84 -39.11
CA MET A 1 -37.76 -20.04 -38.47
C MET A 1 -36.74 -20.55 -39.47
N SER A 2 -35.44 -20.70 -39.22
CA SER A 2 -34.63 -20.88 -38.03
C SER A 2 -33.23 -20.33 -38.39
N ASN A 3 -32.59 -19.58 -37.49
CA ASN A 3 -31.21 -19.13 -37.67
C ASN A 3 -30.31 -19.70 -36.58
N ASP A 4 -29.18 -20.17 -37.06
CA ASP A 4 -27.96 -20.61 -36.39
C ASP A 4 -27.38 -19.52 -35.47
N THR A 5 -26.98 -19.89 -34.25
CA THR A 5 -25.84 -19.24 -33.57
C THR A 5 -25.22 -20.19 -32.55
N THR A 6 -24.11 -20.80 -32.96
CA THR A 6 -23.18 -21.57 -32.14
C THR A 6 -22.65 -20.73 -30.97
N ARG A 7 -23.12 -21.03 -29.74
CA ARG A 7 -22.67 -20.39 -28.49
C ARG A 7 -21.44 -21.14 -27.95
N ARG A 8 -20.24 -20.61 -28.20
CA ARG A 8 -19.02 -21.02 -27.46
C ARG A 8 -19.18 -20.66 -25.98
N GLN A 9 -19.56 -21.61 -25.14
CA GLN A 9 -19.46 -21.49 -23.69
C GLN A 9 -18.15 -22.13 -23.22
N ALA A 10 -17.11 -21.31 -23.01
CA ALA A 10 -15.95 -21.70 -22.23
C ALA A 10 -16.30 -21.59 -20.74
N ILE A 11 -16.66 -22.71 -20.11
CA ILE A 11 -16.90 -22.79 -18.67
C ILE A 11 -15.59 -23.23 -17.99
N SER A 12 -14.82 -22.26 -17.49
CA SER A 12 -13.65 -22.49 -16.63
C SER A 12 -14.11 -22.89 -15.23
N THR A 13 -14.22 -24.20 -14.96
CA THR A 13 -14.48 -24.77 -13.61
C THR A 13 -13.18 -24.92 -12.81
N GLY A 14 -12.60 -23.81 -12.36
CA GLY A 14 -11.34 -23.83 -11.58
C GLY A 14 -11.54 -23.76 -10.06
N LYS A 15 -12.15 -24.74 -9.39
CA LYS A 15 -12.24 -24.74 -7.90
C LYS A 15 -11.03 -25.48 -7.30
N TYR A 16 -10.19 -24.76 -6.55
CA TYR A 16 -8.95 -25.28 -5.95
C TYR A 16 -9.08 -25.57 -4.44
N ALA A 17 -8.40 -26.62 -3.96
CA ALA A 17 -8.31 -27.00 -2.54
C ALA A 17 -7.02 -26.46 -1.90
N SER A 18 -7.09 -25.97 -0.66
CA SER A 18 -5.92 -25.57 0.15
C SER A 18 -5.80 -26.47 1.37
N ILE A 19 -4.61 -27.05 1.59
CA ILE A 19 -4.30 -27.93 2.74
C ILE A 19 -3.31 -27.21 3.65
N THR A 20 -3.60 -27.15 4.96
CA THR A 20 -2.70 -26.56 5.97
C THR A 20 -2.14 -27.62 6.92
N ASN A 21 -0.88 -27.46 7.32
CA ASN A 21 -0.12 -28.42 8.13
C ASN A 21 -0.26 -28.11 9.64
N SER A 22 -0.49 -29.12 10.47
CA SER A 22 -0.98 -28.98 11.85
C SER A 22 0.09 -28.96 12.95
N GLN A 23 1.25 -28.32 12.76
CA GLN A 23 2.30 -28.26 13.79
C GLN A 23 2.04 -27.25 14.94
N GLN A 24 0.85 -26.67 15.06
CA GLN A 24 0.44 -25.88 16.24
C GLN A 24 -0.81 -26.49 16.88
N GLN A 25 -0.69 -27.69 17.43
CA GLN A 25 -1.74 -28.31 18.24
C GLN A 25 -1.42 -28.16 19.73
N LYS A 26 -1.87 -27.06 20.36
CA LYS A 26 -2.24 -26.98 21.78
C LYS A 26 -2.92 -25.62 22.08
N SER A 27 -4.22 -25.55 21.81
CA SER A 27 -5.24 -24.74 22.54
C SER A 27 -6.62 -24.83 21.85
N GLY A 28 -7.66 -24.46 22.59
CA GLY A 28 -9.12 -24.67 22.45
C GLY A 28 -9.76 -24.84 21.06
N GLN A 29 -10.79 -25.69 21.00
CA GLN A 29 -11.56 -26.06 19.81
C GLN A 29 -12.29 -24.86 19.15
N GLY A 30 -12.75 -23.88 19.94
CA GLY A 30 -13.39 -22.65 19.42
C GLY A 30 -12.44 -21.66 18.72
N SER A 31 -11.13 -21.70 19.01
CA SER A 31 -10.13 -20.83 18.37
C SER A 31 -9.76 -21.31 16.95
N ARG A 32 -10.00 -22.60 16.65
CA ARG A 32 -9.56 -23.25 15.40
C ARG A 32 -10.48 -22.97 14.23
N GLU A 33 -11.79 -23.03 14.46
CA GLU A 33 -12.80 -22.75 13.43
C GLU A 33 -12.70 -21.31 12.91
N ALA A 34 -12.41 -20.35 13.80
CA ALA A 34 -12.15 -18.96 13.42
C ALA A 34 -10.97 -18.82 12.46
N LYS A 35 -9.84 -19.50 12.74
CA LYS A 35 -8.63 -19.47 11.89
C LYS A 35 -8.86 -20.08 10.51
N TYR A 36 -9.59 -21.18 10.42
CA TYR A 36 -9.90 -21.80 9.12
C TYR A 36 -10.86 -20.94 8.29
N LYS A 37 -11.82 -20.29 8.96
CA LYS A 37 -12.75 -19.37 8.32
C LYS A 37 -12.06 -18.10 7.83
N GLU A 38 -11.12 -17.56 8.60
CA GLU A 38 -10.25 -16.46 8.15
C GLU A 38 -9.42 -16.83 6.93
N LEU A 39 -8.83 -18.04 6.92
CA LEU A 39 -8.09 -18.55 5.77
C LEU A 39 -8.99 -18.71 4.53
N GLU A 40 -10.18 -19.29 4.71
CA GLU A 40 -11.16 -19.47 3.65
C GLU A 40 -11.61 -18.14 3.04
N ILE A 41 -11.86 -17.13 3.89
CA ILE A 41 -12.20 -15.77 3.46
C ILE A 41 -11.02 -15.14 2.71
N GLY A 42 -9.80 -15.27 3.23
CA GLY A 42 -8.59 -14.72 2.61
C GLY A 42 -8.34 -15.32 1.22
N VAL A 43 -8.40 -16.64 1.10
CA VAL A 43 -8.22 -17.35 -0.18
C VAL A 43 -9.37 -17.02 -1.13
N SER A 44 -10.62 -17.03 -0.67
CA SER A 44 -11.77 -16.68 -1.50
C SER A 44 -11.66 -15.27 -2.08
N ARG A 45 -11.19 -14.31 -1.27
CA ARG A 45 -10.94 -12.92 -1.72
C ARG A 45 -9.81 -12.83 -2.73
N MET A 46 -8.69 -13.51 -2.48
CA MET A 46 -7.51 -13.50 -3.36
C MET A 46 -7.83 -14.03 -4.76
N TRP A 47 -8.69 -15.04 -4.86
CA TRP A 47 -8.99 -15.71 -6.13
C TRP A 47 -10.33 -15.30 -6.72
N GLY A 48 -11.18 -14.57 -5.99
CA GLY A 48 -12.53 -14.19 -6.43
C GLY A 48 -13.47 -15.39 -6.57
N MET A 49 -13.22 -16.48 -5.82
CA MET A 49 -13.94 -17.75 -5.95
C MET A 49 -14.41 -18.24 -4.58
N LYS A 50 -15.57 -18.91 -4.55
CA LYS A 50 -16.05 -19.59 -3.34
C LYS A 50 -15.08 -20.72 -3.00
N THR A 51 -14.30 -20.53 -1.93
CA THR A 51 -13.34 -21.51 -1.42
C THR A 51 -13.94 -22.22 -0.23
N THR A 52 -13.54 -23.48 0.02
CA THR A 52 -13.88 -24.22 1.23
C THR A 52 -12.60 -24.79 1.81
N THR A 53 -12.35 -24.54 3.10
CA THR A 53 -11.16 -25.03 3.79
C THR A 53 -11.48 -26.35 4.48
N VAL A 54 -10.81 -27.43 4.06
CA VAL A 54 -10.94 -28.75 4.69
C VAL A 54 -9.73 -29.02 5.58
N PRO A 55 -9.86 -29.02 6.91
CA PRO A 55 -8.74 -29.28 7.80
C PRO A 55 -8.41 -30.77 7.81
N VAL A 56 -7.21 -31.14 7.35
CA VAL A 56 -6.71 -32.51 7.45
C VAL A 56 -5.60 -32.60 8.48
N VAL A 57 -5.66 -33.61 9.36
CA VAL A 57 -4.60 -33.88 10.33
C VAL A 57 -3.53 -34.74 9.67
N VAL A 58 -2.34 -34.19 9.59
CA VAL A 58 -1.17 -34.83 9.01
C VAL A 58 -0.26 -35.27 10.17
N GLY A 59 -0.04 -36.57 10.30
CA GLY A 59 0.90 -37.11 11.28
C GLY A 59 2.34 -36.67 10.99
N ALA A 60 3.25 -36.85 11.96
CA ALA A 60 4.66 -36.43 11.84
C ALA A 60 5.38 -37.00 10.60
N LEU A 61 4.90 -38.11 10.05
CA LEU A 61 5.40 -38.77 8.84
C LEU A 61 4.72 -38.29 7.54
N GLY A 62 3.95 -37.21 7.57
CA GLY A 62 3.21 -36.71 6.40
C GLY A 62 1.96 -37.52 6.03
N LEU A 63 1.58 -38.48 6.87
CA LEU A 63 0.41 -39.33 6.65
C LEU A 63 -0.87 -38.66 7.15
N ILE A 64 -1.84 -38.48 6.26
CA ILE A 64 -3.22 -38.11 6.64
C ILE A 64 -3.81 -39.21 7.53
N LYS A 65 -4.33 -38.85 8.70
CA LYS A 65 -4.91 -39.78 9.68
C LYS A 65 -6.05 -40.61 9.07
N LYS A 66 -6.09 -41.92 9.35
CA LYS A 66 -7.20 -42.81 8.92
C LYS A 66 -8.55 -42.29 9.46
N GLY A 67 -9.61 -42.33 8.65
CA GLY A 67 -10.96 -41.87 9.00
C GLY A 67 -11.31 -40.45 8.54
N LEU A 68 -10.45 -39.79 7.76
CA LEU A 68 -10.69 -38.46 7.15
C LEU A 68 -11.37 -38.55 5.77
N ASP A 69 -11.74 -39.75 5.31
CA ASP A 69 -12.27 -40.01 3.96
C ASP A 69 -13.53 -39.19 3.65
N ARG A 70 -14.42 -39.01 4.64
CA ARG A 70 -15.63 -38.17 4.50
C ARG A 70 -15.34 -36.70 4.25
N GLN A 71 -14.24 -36.18 4.79
CA GLN A 71 -13.84 -34.78 4.58
C GLN A 71 -13.15 -34.60 3.23
N VAL A 72 -12.37 -35.61 2.82
CA VAL A 72 -11.72 -35.65 1.50
C VAL A 72 -12.75 -35.72 0.36
N GLN A 73 -13.86 -36.45 0.55
CA GLN A 73 -14.97 -36.52 -0.41
C GLN A 73 -15.69 -35.18 -0.62
N GLN A 74 -15.54 -34.20 0.28
CA GLN A 74 -16.09 -32.85 0.10
C GLN A 74 -15.28 -32.01 -0.89
N ILE A 75 -14.07 -32.47 -1.26
CA ILE A 75 -13.21 -31.80 -2.22
C ILE A 75 -13.69 -32.13 -3.63
N THR A 76 -13.95 -31.09 -4.42
CA THR A 76 -14.38 -31.24 -5.82
C THR A 76 -13.34 -32.02 -6.63
N GLY A 77 -13.78 -33.01 -7.40
CA GLY A 77 -12.90 -33.94 -8.13
C GLY A 77 -12.59 -35.23 -7.38
N SER A 78 -13.09 -35.40 -6.15
CA SER A 78 -12.99 -36.62 -5.34
C SER A 78 -11.57 -37.21 -5.28
N PRO A 79 -10.54 -36.40 -4.94
CA PRO A 79 -9.16 -36.89 -4.90
C PRO A 79 -9.01 -37.99 -3.86
N THR A 80 -8.17 -38.97 -4.13
CA THR A 80 -7.86 -40.03 -3.18
C THR A 80 -7.01 -39.51 -2.03
N VAL A 81 -7.13 -40.12 -0.85
CA VAL A 81 -6.27 -39.79 0.32
C VAL A 81 -4.79 -39.91 -0.04
N ARG A 82 -4.43 -40.84 -0.94
CA ARG A 82 -3.06 -41.03 -1.43
C ARG A 82 -2.55 -39.84 -2.25
N GLU A 83 -3.40 -39.25 -3.10
CA GLU A 83 -3.06 -38.04 -3.86
C GLU A 83 -2.89 -36.83 -2.95
N LEU A 84 -3.78 -36.67 -1.97
CA LEU A 84 -3.65 -35.60 -0.98
C LEU A 84 -2.40 -35.78 -0.09
N GLN A 85 -2.09 -37.00 0.33
CA GLN A 85 -0.85 -37.30 1.07
C GLN A 85 0.39 -36.95 0.25
N LYS A 86 0.40 -37.26 -1.05
CA LYS A 86 1.49 -36.83 -1.96
C LYS A 86 1.61 -35.31 -1.96
N ILE A 87 0.51 -34.57 -2.15
CA ILE A 87 0.51 -33.10 -2.18
C ILE A 87 1.08 -32.53 -0.87
N VAL A 88 0.65 -33.06 0.28
CA VAL A 88 1.10 -32.63 1.61
C VAL A 88 2.59 -32.94 1.85
N LEU A 89 3.04 -34.16 1.51
CA LEU A 89 4.44 -34.55 1.61
C LEU A 89 5.32 -33.68 0.72
N PHE A 90 4.90 -33.42 -0.53
CA PHE A 90 5.62 -32.52 -1.44
C PHE A 90 5.65 -31.08 -0.93
N ALA A 91 4.55 -30.57 -0.35
CA ALA A 91 4.48 -29.24 0.25
C ALA A 91 5.44 -29.09 1.45
N ALA A 92 5.55 -30.13 2.28
CA ALA A 92 6.50 -30.19 3.40
C ALA A 92 7.95 -30.25 2.92
N VAL A 93 8.24 -31.00 1.85
CA VAL A 93 9.57 -31.07 1.23
C VAL A 93 9.95 -29.73 0.58
N THR A 94 9.01 -28.96 0.00
CA THR A 94 9.31 -27.60 -0.50
C THR A 94 9.67 -26.57 0.57
N GLN A 95 9.44 -26.84 1.87
CA GLN A 95 9.97 -26.02 2.96
C GLN A 95 11.44 -26.37 3.32
N LEU A 96 11.94 -27.51 2.84
CA LEU A 96 13.28 -28.06 3.07
C LEU A 96 14.01 -28.21 1.71
N ASN A 97 14.54 -27.11 1.17
CA ASN A 97 15.36 -26.97 -0.06
C ASN A 97 16.06 -28.23 -0.68
N VAL A 98 15.32 -29.20 -1.24
CA VAL A 98 15.86 -30.23 -2.16
C VAL A 98 14.76 -30.63 -3.15
N LEU A 99 14.97 -30.40 -4.45
CA LEU A 99 14.08 -30.88 -5.53
C LEU A 99 14.74 -32.05 -6.25
N PRO A 100 14.05 -33.21 -6.43
CA PRO A 100 14.29 -34.13 -7.52
C PRO A 100 13.46 -33.76 -8.75
N SER A 101 14.02 -34.02 -9.92
CA SER A 101 13.70 -33.49 -11.25
C SER A 101 12.39 -33.95 -11.90
N ASP A 102 11.56 -34.76 -11.25
CA ASP A 102 10.46 -35.48 -11.93
C ASP A 102 9.11 -35.29 -11.23
N SER A 103 8.42 -34.17 -11.51
CA SER A 103 6.96 -34.05 -11.40
C SER A 103 6.45 -32.72 -12.03
N ARG A 104 6.24 -32.72 -13.35
CA ARG A 104 5.87 -31.54 -14.16
C ARG A 104 4.44 -31.01 -13.96
N CYS A 105 3.53 -31.72 -13.28
CA CYS A 105 2.10 -31.33 -13.25
C CYS A 105 1.71 -30.28 -12.19
N LEU A 106 2.37 -30.20 -11.03
CA LEU A 106 1.98 -29.25 -9.96
C LEU A 106 2.93 -28.04 -9.81
N GLN A 107 4.20 -28.17 -10.20
CA GLN A 107 5.10 -27.02 -10.34
C GLN A 107 4.67 -26.09 -11.49
N GLY A 108 3.94 -26.62 -12.48
CA GLY A 108 3.35 -25.83 -13.56
C GLY A 108 2.25 -24.89 -13.07
N VAL A 109 1.20 -25.41 -12.43
CA VAL A 109 -0.06 -24.64 -12.33
C VAL A 109 -0.06 -23.54 -11.27
N ILE A 110 0.55 -23.75 -10.09
CA ILE A 110 0.50 -22.79 -8.97
C ILE A 110 1.64 -21.77 -9.05
N ALA A 111 2.85 -22.22 -9.37
CA ALA A 111 4.00 -21.34 -9.51
C ALA A 111 3.92 -20.56 -10.83
N GLN A 112 3.51 -21.17 -11.96
CA GLN A 112 3.42 -20.42 -13.22
C GLN A 112 2.27 -19.41 -13.19
N ASN A 113 1.03 -19.72 -12.78
CA ASN A 113 -0.04 -18.69 -12.81
C ASN A 113 0.18 -17.48 -11.87
N SER A 114 0.83 -17.70 -10.72
CA SER A 114 1.12 -16.61 -9.78
C SER A 114 2.31 -15.76 -10.25
N SER A 115 3.37 -16.41 -10.73
CA SER A 115 4.58 -15.73 -11.20
C SER A 115 4.46 -15.17 -12.62
N VAL A 116 3.63 -15.76 -13.50
CA VAL A 116 3.30 -15.25 -14.84
C VAL A 116 2.50 -13.96 -14.73
N LYS A 117 1.39 -13.94 -13.95
CA LYS A 117 0.65 -12.68 -13.70
C LYS A 117 1.47 -11.61 -12.96
N TYR A 118 2.39 -11.99 -12.07
CA TYR A 118 3.28 -11.00 -11.42
C TYR A 118 4.35 -10.47 -12.40
N ARG A 119 4.92 -11.32 -13.28
CA ARG A 119 5.81 -10.88 -14.36
C ARG A 119 5.13 -9.93 -15.34
N GLU A 120 3.85 -10.13 -15.64
CA GLU A 120 3.01 -9.23 -16.44
C GLU A 120 2.74 -7.86 -15.77
N LEU A 121 2.85 -7.78 -14.43
CA LEU A 121 2.72 -6.55 -13.66
C LEU A 121 4.05 -5.82 -13.45
N ILE A 122 5.19 -6.39 -13.86
CA ILE A 122 6.47 -5.69 -13.80
C ILE A 122 6.43 -4.55 -14.83
N PRO A 123 6.58 -3.28 -14.40
CA PRO A 123 6.49 -2.15 -15.31
C PRO A 123 7.39 -2.32 -16.54
N SER A 124 8.60 -2.87 -16.38
CA SER A 124 9.56 -3.07 -17.48
C SER A 124 9.16 -4.11 -18.54
N GLN A 125 8.16 -4.96 -18.29
CA GLN A 125 7.80 -6.08 -19.17
C GLN A 125 6.40 -5.94 -19.82
N ASN A 126 5.57 -5.01 -19.33
CA ASN A 126 4.22 -4.83 -19.82
C ASN A 126 4.15 -3.88 -21.02
N LYS A 127 3.77 -4.39 -22.20
CA LYS A 127 3.69 -3.63 -23.45
C LYS A 127 2.53 -2.62 -23.51
N ASN A 128 1.55 -2.71 -22.61
CA ASN A 128 0.36 -1.84 -22.60
C ASN A 128 0.64 -0.44 -22.03
N VAL A 129 1.83 -0.21 -21.46
CA VAL A 129 2.29 1.13 -21.04
C VAL A 129 3.34 1.68 -22.01
N PRO A 130 3.50 3.02 -22.12
CA PRO A 130 4.53 3.62 -22.96
C PRO A 130 5.96 3.23 -22.50
N GLN A 131 6.86 2.95 -23.45
CA GLN A 131 8.25 2.61 -23.16
C GLN A 131 8.98 3.71 -22.37
N GLU A 132 8.76 4.96 -22.76
CA GLU A 132 9.35 6.11 -22.09
C GLU A 132 8.98 6.16 -20.60
N TRP A 133 7.70 5.92 -20.29
CA TRP A 133 7.22 5.85 -18.93
C TRP A 133 7.84 4.69 -18.14
N ARG A 134 8.01 3.51 -18.75
CA ARG A 134 8.71 2.38 -18.14
C ARG A 134 10.15 2.74 -17.76
N GLU A 135 10.89 3.37 -18.67
CA GLU A 135 12.28 3.77 -18.41
C GLU A 135 12.36 4.89 -17.35
N LYS A 136 11.38 5.81 -17.35
CA LYS A 136 11.23 6.82 -16.29
C LYS A 136 11.04 6.16 -14.91
N MET A 137 10.17 5.15 -14.77
CA MET A 137 10.00 4.42 -13.51
C MET A 137 11.25 3.61 -13.12
N ARG A 138 11.93 3.00 -14.09
CA ARG A 138 13.20 2.28 -13.87
C ARG A 138 14.27 3.21 -13.31
N ARG A 139 14.44 4.39 -13.90
CA ARG A 139 15.39 5.42 -13.43
C ARG A 139 15.07 5.86 -12.00
N ARG A 140 13.81 6.18 -11.70
CA ARG A 140 13.39 6.62 -10.35
C ARG A 140 13.63 5.54 -9.29
N THR A 141 13.23 4.29 -9.55
CA THR A 141 13.43 3.19 -8.60
C THR A 141 14.90 2.84 -8.43
N GLN A 142 15.70 2.89 -9.50
CA GLN A 142 17.15 2.68 -9.43
C GLN A 142 17.83 3.79 -8.63
N HIS A 143 17.43 5.05 -8.80
CA HIS A 143 17.93 6.17 -8.02
C HIS A 143 17.69 5.97 -6.52
N VAL A 144 16.46 5.64 -6.12
CA VAL A 144 16.13 5.31 -4.72
C VAL A 144 17.03 4.20 -4.18
N ARG A 145 17.21 3.11 -4.93
CA ARG A 145 18.09 1.99 -4.52
C ARG A 145 19.55 2.43 -4.37
N ASN A 146 20.05 3.24 -5.28
CA ASN A 146 21.42 3.75 -5.22
C ASN A 146 21.64 4.66 -4.00
N THR A 147 20.70 5.56 -3.73
CA THR A 147 20.74 6.45 -2.55
C THR A 147 20.63 5.65 -1.25
N CYS A 148 19.76 4.63 -1.18
CA CYS A 148 19.69 3.74 -0.02
C CYS A 148 21.01 3.00 0.24
N LYS A 149 21.69 2.54 -0.82
CA LYS A 149 23.02 1.90 -0.72
C LYS A 149 24.09 2.88 -0.24
N LYS A 150 24.10 4.11 -0.79
CA LYS A 150 25.05 5.18 -0.42
C LYS A 150 25.10 5.42 1.09
N TYR A 151 23.95 5.34 1.77
CA TYR A 151 23.81 5.62 3.19
C TYR A 151 23.71 4.36 4.08
N TYR A 152 23.94 3.16 3.52
CA TYR A 152 23.82 1.88 4.23
C TYR A 152 22.49 1.71 5.00
N LEU A 153 21.38 2.21 4.45
CA LEU A 153 20.09 2.30 5.14
C LEU A 153 19.28 0.99 5.11
N GLN A 154 19.93 -0.17 5.03
CA GLN A 154 19.22 -1.44 5.06
C GLN A 154 18.57 -1.60 6.44
N ARG A 155 17.23 -1.61 6.47
CA ARG A 155 16.44 -1.81 7.67
C ARG A 155 15.70 -3.12 7.56
N ASP A 156 15.76 -3.90 8.63
CA ASP A 156 14.87 -5.04 8.78
C ASP A 156 13.43 -4.54 8.85
N PHE A 157 12.59 -5.24 8.10
CA PHE A 157 11.17 -4.95 8.04
C PHE A 157 10.49 -5.42 9.34
N ASN A 158 9.83 -4.51 10.04
CA ASN A 158 9.09 -4.75 11.29
C ASN A 158 7.57 -4.55 11.05
N ASP A 159 6.74 -5.31 11.76
CA ASP A 159 5.28 -5.25 11.72
C ASP A 159 4.70 -3.86 12.10
N ASN A 160 5.46 -3.03 12.81
CA ASN A 160 5.07 -1.64 13.12
C ASN A 160 5.22 -0.67 11.91
N MET A 161 5.84 -1.11 10.81
CA MET A 161 6.19 -0.27 9.66
C MET A 161 5.08 -0.20 8.58
N ILE A 162 3.93 -0.86 8.79
CA ILE A 162 2.92 -1.08 7.72
C ILE A 162 1.61 -0.29 7.83
N GLY A 163 1.52 0.67 8.76
CA GLY A 163 0.29 1.44 8.98
C GLY A 163 -0.19 2.32 7.81
N GLN A 164 0.68 2.61 6.82
CA GLN A 164 0.36 3.46 5.67
C GLN A 164 0.10 2.68 4.38
N PHE A 165 0.04 1.35 4.42
CA PHE A 165 -0.02 0.52 3.23
C PHE A 165 -1.43 -0.03 3.03
N TYR A 166 -2.02 0.29 1.90
CA TYR A 166 -3.31 -0.24 1.48
C TYR A 166 -3.13 -1.37 0.48
N VAL A 167 -3.93 -2.41 0.64
CA VAL A 167 -3.90 -3.62 -0.17
C VAL A 167 -5.19 -3.71 -0.99
N GLU A 168 -5.05 -4.01 -2.27
CA GLU A 168 -6.17 -4.44 -3.12
C GLU A 168 -5.77 -5.77 -3.78
N ASP A 169 -6.43 -6.86 -3.34
CA ASP A 169 -6.04 -8.22 -3.70
C ASP A 169 -6.42 -8.60 -5.14
N ARG A 170 -7.49 -8.03 -5.73
CA ARG A 170 -7.95 -8.42 -7.07
C ARG A 170 -6.96 -7.98 -8.15
N SER A 171 -6.49 -6.75 -8.04
CA SER A 171 -5.49 -6.14 -8.93
C SER A 171 -4.06 -6.40 -8.46
N ARG A 172 -3.89 -7.07 -7.30
CA ARG A 172 -2.60 -7.42 -6.69
C ARG A 172 -1.70 -6.19 -6.50
N ILE A 173 -2.23 -5.15 -5.86
CA ILE A 173 -1.49 -3.92 -5.58
C ILE A 173 -1.31 -3.66 -4.08
N VAL A 174 -0.18 -3.02 -3.76
CA VAL A 174 0.10 -2.44 -2.45
C VAL A 174 0.47 -0.97 -2.65
N PHE A 175 -0.37 -0.08 -2.13
CA PHE A 175 -0.20 1.37 -2.24
C PHE A 175 0.23 1.97 -0.90
N CYS A 176 1.37 2.68 -0.87
CA CYS A 176 1.77 3.48 0.29
C CYS A 176 1.09 4.86 0.26
N SER A 177 0.13 5.06 1.15
CA SER A 177 -0.66 6.28 1.25
C SER A 177 0.04 7.34 2.09
N ILE A 178 0.92 8.11 1.48
CA ILE A 178 1.55 9.26 2.14
C ILE A 178 0.62 10.48 2.08
N PRO A 179 0.40 11.23 3.17
CA PRO A 179 -0.39 12.45 3.12
C PRO A 179 0.22 13.51 2.19
N LYS A 180 -0.66 14.30 1.56
CA LYS A 180 -0.34 15.50 0.76
C LYS A 180 0.40 15.25 -0.56
N VAL A 181 0.35 14.01 -1.05
CA VAL A 181 0.89 13.60 -2.37
C VAL A 181 -0.18 12.96 -3.27
N GLY A 182 -1.45 13.30 -3.09
CA GLY A 182 -2.56 12.73 -3.88
C GLY A 182 -3.19 11.45 -3.32
N CYS A 183 -2.90 11.10 -2.06
CA CYS A 183 -3.39 9.87 -1.42
C CYS A 183 -4.92 9.72 -1.39
N SER A 184 -5.68 10.81 -1.27
CA SER A 184 -7.15 10.75 -1.24
C SER A 184 -7.73 10.17 -2.54
N ASN A 185 -7.20 10.58 -3.70
CA ASN A 185 -7.68 10.07 -4.98
C ASN A 185 -7.29 8.60 -5.19
N TRP A 186 -6.10 8.20 -4.76
CA TRP A 186 -5.70 6.79 -4.76
C TRP A 186 -6.58 5.91 -3.87
N LYS A 187 -6.92 6.37 -2.66
CA LYS A 187 -7.86 5.65 -1.79
C LYS A 187 -9.24 5.49 -2.45
N ARG A 188 -9.75 6.52 -3.14
CA ARG A 188 -11.00 6.44 -3.92
C ARG A 188 -10.90 5.41 -5.06
N LEU A 189 -9.80 5.43 -5.80
CA LEU A 189 -9.56 4.45 -6.87
C LEU A 189 -9.52 3.02 -6.31
N ILE A 190 -8.79 2.77 -5.23
CA ILE A 190 -8.72 1.46 -4.57
C ILE A 190 -10.11 0.99 -4.12
N LEU A 191 -10.95 1.87 -3.58
CA LEU A 191 -12.33 1.53 -3.20
C LEU A 191 -13.17 1.05 -4.38
N VAL A 192 -13.05 1.73 -5.53
CA VAL A 192 -13.77 1.33 -6.75
C VAL A 192 -13.21 0.01 -7.29
N LEU A 193 -11.88 -0.14 -7.36
CA LEU A 193 -11.22 -1.38 -7.81
C LEU A 193 -11.58 -2.61 -6.95
N SER A 194 -11.79 -2.41 -5.65
CA SER A 194 -12.17 -3.48 -4.71
C SER A 194 -13.59 -4.04 -4.96
N ALA A 195 -14.35 -3.50 -5.92
CA ALA A 195 -15.77 -3.79 -6.17
C ALA A 195 -16.71 -3.52 -4.98
N ASN A 196 -16.25 -2.73 -4.00
CA ASN A 196 -16.96 -2.46 -2.75
C ASN A 196 -17.83 -1.19 -2.79
N VAL A 197 -17.87 -0.49 -3.93
CA VAL A 197 -18.67 0.71 -4.16
C VAL A 197 -19.15 0.75 -5.62
N ASN A 198 -20.46 0.75 -5.84
CA ASN A 198 -21.10 0.78 -7.16
C ASN A 198 -21.30 2.23 -7.68
N LYS A 199 -20.28 3.09 -7.58
CA LYS A 199 -20.40 4.51 -7.93
C LYS A 199 -19.37 4.91 -8.98
N THR A 200 -19.88 5.34 -10.14
CA THR A 200 -19.11 5.82 -11.30
C THR A 200 -18.52 7.22 -11.12
N ASP A 201 -18.82 7.93 -10.02
CA ASP A 201 -18.19 9.23 -9.74
C ASP A 201 -17.30 9.18 -8.49
N LEU A 202 -15.99 9.06 -8.71
CA LEU A 202 -14.95 9.15 -7.67
C LEU A 202 -15.04 10.45 -6.88
N ARG A 203 -15.54 11.55 -7.47
CA ARG A 203 -15.65 12.86 -6.80
C ARG A 203 -16.80 12.90 -5.78
N SER A 204 -17.81 12.06 -5.97
CA SER A 204 -18.93 11.93 -5.02
C SER A 204 -18.56 11.26 -3.70
N LEU A 205 -17.36 10.64 -3.61
CA LEU A 205 -16.82 10.10 -2.37
C LEU A 205 -16.21 11.23 -1.56
N ASP A 206 -17.00 11.71 -0.59
CA ASP A 206 -16.62 12.75 0.35
C ASP A 206 -15.28 12.44 1.05
N GLN A 207 -14.46 13.48 1.23
CA GLN A 207 -13.13 13.35 1.78
C GLN A 207 -13.15 13.03 3.28
N PHE A 208 -14.13 13.53 4.03
CA PHE A 208 -14.26 13.22 5.45
C PHE A 208 -14.61 11.74 5.63
N GLU A 209 -15.59 11.22 4.88
CA GLU A 209 -15.95 9.79 4.92
C GLU A 209 -14.77 8.86 4.58
N LEU A 210 -13.90 9.29 3.67
CA LEU A 210 -12.73 8.52 3.23
C LEU A 210 -11.62 8.38 4.29
N HIS A 211 -11.46 9.38 5.15
CA HIS A 211 -10.37 9.45 6.13
C HIS A 211 -10.81 9.28 7.58
N HIS A 212 -12.08 9.52 7.88
CA HIS A 212 -12.63 9.54 9.24
C HIS A 212 -13.97 8.80 9.36
N GLY A 213 -14.64 8.51 8.25
CA GLY A 213 -15.95 7.85 8.23
C GLY A 213 -15.88 6.34 8.04
N SER A 214 -17.06 5.75 7.89
CA SER A 214 -17.24 4.29 7.81
C SER A 214 -16.62 3.68 6.55
N ILE A 215 -16.48 4.48 5.48
CA ILE A 215 -15.93 4.05 4.20
C ILE A 215 -14.45 3.67 4.33
N GLN A 216 -13.70 4.29 5.24
CA GLN A 216 -12.29 3.95 5.48
C GLN A 216 -12.10 2.47 5.82
N TYR A 217 -13.02 1.85 6.57
CA TYR A 217 -12.94 0.43 6.96
C TYR A 217 -13.13 -0.54 5.80
N ARG A 218 -13.56 -0.06 4.62
CA ARG A 218 -13.61 -0.87 3.40
C ARG A 218 -12.24 -1.02 2.73
N LEU A 219 -11.29 -0.15 3.07
CA LEU A 219 -9.90 -0.24 2.61
C LEU A 219 -9.13 -1.23 3.48
N GLN A 220 -8.50 -2.23 2.85
CA GLN A 220 -7.68 -3.20 3.58
C GLN A 220 -6.29 -2.60 3.85
N LEU A 221 -5.90 -2.55 5.12
CA LEU A 221 -4.54 -2.18 5.50
C LEU A 221 -3.64 -3.41 5.46
N LEU A 222 -2.39 -3.26 5.04
CA LEU A 222 -1.41 -4.34 5.06
C LEU A 222 -1.22 -4.87 6.50
N SER A 223 -1.36 -4.01 7.50
CA SER A 223 -1.29 -4.35 8.92
C SER A 223 -2.42 -5.24 9.43
N SER A 224 -3.52 -5.40 8.69
CA SER A 224 -4.61 -6.30 9.10
C SER A 224 -4.35 -7.77 8.72
N PHE A 225 -3.28 -8.05 7.97
CA PHE A 225 -2.94 -9.40 7.54
C PHE A 225 -1.95 -10.07 8.49
N THR A 226 -1.95 -11.41 8.51
CA THR A 226 -0.93 -12.20 9.22
C THR A 226 0.46 -11.93 8.66
N LYS A 227 1.51 -12.23 9.43
CA LYS A 227 2.92 -12.12 8.97
C LYS A 227 3.17 -12.79 7.62
N PHE A 228 2.58 -13.96 7.40
CA PHE A 228 2.64 -14.66 6.12
C PHE A 228 1.92 -13.85 5.02
N GLY A 229 0.70 -13.37 5.28
CA GLY A 229 -0.07 -12.56 4.34
C GLY A 229 0.62 -11.25 3.95
N VAL A 230 1.31 -10.60 4.89
CA VAL A 230 2.14 -9.41 4.64
C VAL A 230 3.31 -9.76 3.72
N ARG A 231 4.11 -10.77 4.08
CA ARG A 231 5.28 -11.21 3.29
C ARG A 231 4.88 -11.64 1.88
N PHE A 232 3.79 -12.38 1.75
CA PHE A 232 3.27 -12.82 0.46
C PHE A 232 2.96 -11.62 -0.45
N ARG A 233 2.22 -10.62 0.04
CA ARG A 233 1.84 -9.44 -0.74
C ARG A 233 3.04 -8.59 -1.09
N LEU A 234 3.94 -8.33 -0.13
CA LEU A 234 5.15 -7.57 -0.43
C LEU A 234 6.04 -8.26 -1.48
N LYS A 235 6.06 -9.58 -1.51
CA LYS A 235 6.82 -10.36 -2.50
C LYS A 235 6.14 -10.44 -3.87
N HIS A 236 4.81 -10.49 -3.93
CA HIS A 236 4.07 -10.88 -5.13
C HIS A 236 3.13 -9.81 -5.69
N TYR A 237 2.99 -8.65 -5.06
CA TYR A 237 2.09 -7.57 -5.51
C TYR A 237 2.90 -6.40 -6.05
N LEU A 238 2.29 -5.64 -6.97
CA LEU A 238 2.84 -4.38 -7.47
C LEU A 238 2.81 -3.34 -6.34
N LYS A 239 3.98 -2.87 -5.91
CA LYS A 239 4.11 -1.88 -4.83
C LYS A 239 4.42 -0.52 -5.42
N PHE A 240 3.63 0.48 -5.06
CA PHE A 240 3.86 1.84 -5.53
C PHE A 240 3.61 2.90 -4.46
N MET A 241 4.30 4.01 -4.63
CA MET A 241 4.18 5.20 -3.79
C MET A 241 4.23 6.46 -4.65
N PHE A 242 3.74 7.57 -4.11
CA PHE A 242 3.87 8.88 -4.70
C PHE A 242 4.67 9.79 -3.78
N VAL A 243 5.48 10.66 -4.37
CA VAL A 243 6.29 11.65 -3.64
C VAL A 243 6.07 13.04 -4.22
N ARG A 244 6.41 14.05 -3.43
CA ARG A 244 6.33 15.46 -3.79
C ARG A 244 7.54 16.16 -3.20
N HIS A 245 7.93 17.30 -3.77
CA HIS A 245 8.93 18.16 -3.15
C HIS A 245 8.64 18.36 -1.64
N PRO A 246 9.58 18.05 -0.72
CA PRO A 246 9.31 18.05 0.72
C PRO A 246 8.74 19.37 1.24
N LEU A 247 9.29 20.50 0.80
CA LEU A 247 8.81 21.83 1.21
C LEU A 247 7.38 22.13 0.73
N GLU A 248 6.98 21.67 -0.46
CA GLU A 248 5.60 21.83 -0.92
C GLU A 248 4.65 20.92 -0.15
N ARG A 249 5.10 19.72 0.24
CA ARG A 249 4.33 18.81 1.09
C ARG A 249 4.07 19.42 2.47
N ILE A 250 5.10 20.04 3.08
CA ILE A 250 4.98 20.74 4.37
C ILE A 250 3.99 21.89 4.29
N LEU A 251 4.08 22.73 3.24
CA LEU A 251 3.12 23.81 3.06
C LEU A 251 1.70 23.27 2.88
N SER A 252 1.52 22.23 2.06
CA SER A 252 0.20 21.60 1.90
C SER A 252 -0.36 21.04 3.22
N ALA A 253 0.49 20.55 4.12
CA ALA A 253 0.08 20.11 5.45
C ALA A 253 -0.34 21.29 6.33
N TYR A 254 0.47 22.36 6.39
CA TYR A 254 0.14 23.58 7.13
C TYR A 254 -1.21 24.16 6.71
N ARG A 255 -1.40 24.33 5.39
CA ARG A 255 -2.62 24.96 4.86
C ARG A 255 -3.87 24.14 5.15
N ASP A 256 -3.77 22.82 5.08
CA ASP A 256 -4.88 21.90 5.35
C ASP A 256 -5.21 21.74 6.84
N LYS A 257 -4.21 21.88 7.72
CA LYS A 257 -4.37 21.56 9.15
C LYS A 257 -4.48 22.78 10.06
N LEU A 258 -3.86 23.90 9.68
CA LEU A 258 -3.63 25.01 10.60
C LEU A 258 -3.99 26.38 10.02
N GLU A 259 -3.92 26.58 8.71
CA GLU A 259 -4.14 27.91 8.10
C GLU A 259 -5.61 28.34 8.10
N THR A 260 -6.52 27.47 7.62
CA THR A 260 -7.93 27.88 7.41
C THR A 260 -8.74 27.92 8.70
N GLY A 261 -8.27 27.28 9.77
CA GLY A 261 -8.98 27.16 11.04
C GLY A 261 -10.08 26.10 11.07
N ASP A 262 -10.39 25.45 9.94
CA ASP A 262 -11.50 24.49 9.83
C ASP A 262 -11.23 23.16 10.56
N ASN A 263 -9.95 22.83 10.78
CA ASN A 263 -9.57 21.59 11.44
C ASN A 263 -9.47 21.75 12.97
N VAL A 264 -10.62 21.73 13.63
CA VAL A 264 -10.74 21.91 15.10
C VAL A 264 -9.82 20.96 15.88
N TYR A 265 -9.66 19.72 15.41
CA TYR A 265 -8.77 18.75 16.06
C TYR A 265 -7.32 19.25 16.08
N TYR A 266 -6.78 19.62 14.90
CA TYR A 266 -5.40 20.11 14.80
C TYR A 266 -5.21 21.47 15.47
N MET A 267 -6.21 22.36 15.44
CA MET A 267 -6.17 23.62 16.17
C MET A 267 -6.01 23.40 17.67
N ARG A 268 -6.81 22.49 18.24
CA ARG A 268 -6.77 22.20 19.68
C ARG A 268 -5.52 21.43 20.10
N SER A 269 -5.05 20.48 19.29
CA SER A 269 -3.93 19.61 19.64
C SER A 269 -2.57 20.23 19.32
N VAL A 270 -2.39 20.74 18.10
CA VAL A 270 -1.11 21.26 17.60
C VAL A 270 -1.11 22.79 17.63
N GLY A 271 -2.18 23.43 17.15
CA GLY A 271 -2.28 24.88 17.05
C GLY A 271 -2.03 25.59 18.38
N LYS A 272 -2.68 25.14 19.47
CA LYS A 272 -2.44 25.68 20.82
C LYS A 272 -1.00 25.56 21.27
N GLN A 273 -0.34 24.43 20.98
CA GLN A 273 1.07 24.24 21.33
C GLN A 273 1.95 25.22 20.56
N ILE A 274 1.63 25.46 19.29
CA ILE A 274 2.39 26.40 18.46
C ILE A 274 2.21 27.83 18.98
N VAL A 275 0.96 28.27 19.17
CA VAL A 275 0.64 29.61 19.69
C VAL A 275 1.33 29.82 21.04
N LYS A 276 1.19 28.88 21.98
CA LYS A 276 1.78 29.01 23.32
C LYS A 276 3.30 29.15 23.31
N ASN A 277 4.00 28.45 22.42
CA ASN A 277 5.46 28.33 22.48
C ASN A 277 6.21 29.23 21.50
N PHE A 278 5.56 29.71 20.43
CA PHE A 278 6.26 30.40 19.34
C PHE A 278 5.64 31.76 18.95
N LYS A 279 4.46 32.10 19.46
CA LYS A 279 3.81 33.40 19.20
C LYS A 279 4.12 34.37 20.35
N ALA A 280 4.87 35.43 20.04
CA ALA A 280 5.35 36.37 21.05
C ALA A 280 4.23 37.18 21.74
N ASN A 281 3.16 37.53 21.01
CA ASN A 281 2.06 38.36 21.49
C ASN A 281 0.70 37.68 21.21
N ALA A 282 0.52 36.46 21.73
CA ALA A 282 -0.74 35.73 21.54
C ALA A 282 -1.87 36.34 22.37
N SER A 283 -3.00 36.61 21.74
CA SER A 283 -4.24 36.97 22.44
C SER A 283 -4.76 35.79 23.27
N LYS A 284 -5.58 36.08 24.28
CA LYS A 284 -6.25 35.04 25.09
C LYS A 284 -7.06 34.08 24.20
N ALA A 285 -7.76 34.62 23.20
CA ALA A 285 -8.53 33.82 22.25
C ALA A 285 -7.65 32.88 21.43
N GLU A 286 -6.48 33.32 20.93
CA GLU A 286 -5.55 32.47 20.19
C GLU A 286 -4.96 31.36 21.07
N LEU A 287 -4.64 31.66 22.34
CA LEU A 287 -4.16 30.66 23.30
C LEU A 287 -5.24 29.60 23.60
N GLU A 288 -6.49 30.02 23.70
CA GLU A 288 -7.63 29.15 23.97
C GLU A 288 -8.08 28.33 22.76
N THR A 289 -7.94 28.85 21.54
CA THR A 289 -8.42 28.19 20.32
C THR A 289 -7.33 27.47 19.55
N GLY A 290 -6.08 27.95 19.64
CA GLY A 290 -4.97 27.52 18.80
C GLY A 290 -5.02 28.06 17.37
N SER A 291 -5.84 29.09 17.13
CA SER A 291 -6.03 29.71 15.81
C SER A 291 -4.90 30.68 15.44
N ASN A 292 -4.91 31.15 14.19
CA ASN A 292 -3.99 32.15 13.66
C ASN A 292 -2.50 31.77 13.77
N VAL A 293 -2.20 30.48 13.65
CA VAL A 293 -0.83 29.98 13.54
C VAL A 293 -0.27 30.41 12.19
N THR A 294 0.86 31.12 12.20
CA THR A 294 1.58 31.50 10.98
C THR A 294 2.46 30.37 10.46
N PHE A 295 2.83 30.43 9.18
CA PHE A 295 3.70 29.43 8.59
C PHE A 295 5.09 29.39 9.26
N THR A 296 5.65 30.56 9.60
CA THR A 296 6.94 30.66 10.32
C THR A 296 6.87 29.98 11.69
N GLU A 297 5.79 30.19 12.46
CA GLU A 297 5.60 29.54 13.76
C GLU A 297 5.48 28.02 13.62
N PHE A 298 4.78 27.55 12.58
CA PHE A 298 4.69 26.13 12.26
C PHE A 298 6.04 25.50 11.90
N LEU A 299 6.87 26.18 11.10
CA LEU A 299 8.22 25.70 10.78
C LEU A 299 9.13 25.63 12.01
N LYS A 300 9.06 26.65 12.90
CA LYS A 300 9.77 26.63 14.19
C LYS A 300 9.31 25.47 15.07
N PHE A 301 8.02 25.15 15.06
CA PHE A 301 7.46 24.01 15.77
C PHE A 301 8.00 22.68 15.25
N ILE A 302 7.99 22.42 13.93
CA ILE A 302 8.57 21.21 13.33
C ILE A 302 10.04 21.06 13.76
N LEU A 303 10.82 22.14 13.67
CA LEU A 303 12.23 22.15 14.03
C LEU A 303 12.43 21.84 15.52
N SER A 304 11.59 22.39 16.39
CA SER A 304 11.62 22.15 17.83
C SER A 304 11.27 20.71 18.19
N GLU A 305 10.22 20.14 17.60
CA GLU A 305 9.84 18.74 17.80
C GLU A 305 10.97 17.79 17.35
N HIS A 306 11.52 18.04 16.17
CA HIS A 306 12.63 17.25 15.64
C HIS A 306 13.85 17.28 16.56
N ARG A 307 14.26 18.47 17.03
CA ARG A 307 15.38 18.63 17.97
C ARG A 307 15.14 17.94 19.32
N LYS A 308 13.88 17.82 19.74
CA LYS A 308 13.48 17.11 20.96
C LYS A 308 13.30 15.60 20.75
N ASN A 309 13.59 15.08 19.56
CA ASN A 309 13.35 13.69 19.17
C ASN A 309 11.88 13.26 19.34
N ILE A 310 10.95 14.21 19.21
CA ILE A 310 9.51 13.94 19.19
C ILE A 310 9.16 13.46 17.79
N GLN A 311 8.39 12.37 17.71
CA GLN A 311 7.96 11.84 16.43
C GLN A 311 7.00 12.84 15.76
N LEU A 312 7.40 13.36 14.60
CA LEU A 312 6.59 14.29 13.82
C LEU A 312 5.27 13.67 13.37
N ASP A 313 4.21 14.47 13.25
CA ASP A 313 2.92 14.03 12.71
C ASP A 313 3.05 13.47 11.29
N VAL A 314 2.24 12.49 10.93
CA VAL A 314 2.25 11.82 9.62
C VAL A 314 2.13 12.77 8.42
N HIS A 315 1.57 13.97 8.59
CA HIS A 315 1.42 14.95 7.52
C HIS A 315 2.72 15.70 7.18
N TRP A 316 3.63 15.85 8.14
CA TRP A 316 4.94 16.49 7.95
C TRP A 316 6.12 15.59 8.35
N ARG A 317 5.90 14.32 8.66
CA ARG A 317 6.97 13.34 8.91
C ARG A 317 7.75 13.01 7.62
N PRO A 318 9.08 12.80 7.69
CA PRO A 318 9.88 12.31 6.57
C PRO A 318 9.34 11.02 5.93
N TYR A 319 9.49 10.90 4.61
CA TYR A 319 9.15 9.73 3.81
C TYR A 319 9.90 8.48 4.25
N MET A 320 11.17 8.57 4.65
CA MET A 320 11.91 7.43 5.19
C MET A 320 11.23 6.75 6.38
N GLU A 321 10.49 7.51 7.19
CA GLU A 321 9.78 7.01 8.36
C GLU A 321 8.32 6.63 8.08
N LEU A 322 7.77 7.04 6.94
CA LEU A 322 6.39 6.72 6.56
C LEU A 322 6.31 5.54 5.58
N ALA A 323 7.23 5.51 4.61
CA ALA A 323 7.17 4.64 3.45
C ALA A 323 8.31 3.64 3.38
N TYR A 324 9.35 3.82 4.20
CA TYR A 324 10.48 2.88 4.31
C TYR A 324 11.07 2.44 2.95
N PRO A 325 11.43 3.39 2.05
CA PRO A 325 11.84 3.11 0.67
C PRO A 325 13.12 2.28 0.55
N CYS A 326 13.92 2.20 1.63
CA CYS A 326 15.12 1.36 1.69
C CYS A 326 14.85 -0.07 2.20
N ALA A 327 13.70 -0.32 2.83
CA ALA A 327 13.29 -1.66 3.30
C ALA A 327 12.29 -2.32 2.34
N ILE A 328 11.50 -1.53 1.62
CA ILE A 328 10.47 -2.01 0.69
C ILE A 328 10.94 -1.76 -0.74
N ALA A 329 11.04 -2.84 -1.52
CA ALA A 329 11.38 -2.77 -2.93
C ALA A 329 10.17 -2.27 -3.75
N TYR A 330 9.95 -0.96 -3.80
CA TYR A 330 8.90 -0.36 -4.65
C TYR A 330 9.15 -0.65 -6.12
N ASP A 331 8.08 -1.02 -6.82
CA ASP A 331 8.08 -1.24 -8.26
C ASP A 331 7.89 0.09 -9.02
N ILE A 332 7.19 1.05 -8.41
CA ILE A 332 6.89 2.37 -8.99
C ILE A 332 7.04 3.47 -7.93
N VAL A 333 7.74 4.54 -8.31
CA VAL A 333 7.85 5.79 -7.54
C VAL A 333 7.29 6.91 -8.41
N GLY A 334 6.01 7.22 -8.19
CA GLY A 334 5.32 8.31 -8.87
C GLY A 334 5.69 9.67 -8.27
N LYS A 335 5.65 10.72 -9.08
CA LYS A 335 5.86 12.11 -8.63
C LYS A 335 4.55 12.88 -8.69
N TYR A 336 4.29 13.74 -7.71
CA TYR A 336 3.06 14.54 -7.64
C TYR A 336 2.91 15.45 -8.87
N GLU A 337 4.04 15.95 -9.37
CA GLU A 337 4.15 16.77 -10.56
C GLU A 337 3.70 16.01 -11.84
N THR A 338 3.83 14.68 -11.85
CA THR A 338 3.44 13.80 -12.96
C THR A 338 2.33 12.82 -12.56
N ILE A 339 1.53 13.17 -11.54
CA ILE A 339 0.63 12.22 -10.88
C ILE A 339 -0.44 11.64 -11.80
N GLU A 340 -0.99 12.45 -12.70
CA GLU A 340 -2.01 12.01 -13.64
C GLU A 340 -1.45 10.98 -14.64
N GLU A 341 -0.29 11.28 -15.23
CA GLU A 341 0.41 10.38 -16.15
C GLU A 341 0.78 9.07 -15.44
N ASP A 342 1.43 9.17 -14.28
CA ASP A 342 1.90 8.03 -13.51
C ASP A 342 0.74 7.16 -13.04
N ALA A 343 -0.36 7.76 -12.56
CA ALA A 343 -1.52 7.02 -12.09
C ALA A 343 -2.26 6.32 -13.23
N ASN A 344 -2.49 6.99 -14.36
CA ASN A 344 -3.17 6.37 -15.49
C ASN A 344 -2.35 5.22 -16.10
N ASN A 345 -1.02 5.32 -16.11
CA ASN A 345 -0.16 4.21 -16.53
C ASN A 345 -0.15 3.05 -15.52
N ILE A 346 -0.21 3.31 -14.21
CA ILE A 346 -0.44 2.25 -13.21
C ILE A 346 -1.78 1.53 -13.47
N LEU A 347 -2.85 2.28 -13.75
CA LEU A 347 -4.16 1.70 -14.05
C LEU A 347 -4.12 0.83 -15.32
N ARG A 348 -3.37 1.23 -16.36
CA ARG A 348 -3.11 0.38 -17.54
C ARG A 348 -2.33 -0.89 -17.20
N LEU A 349 -1.31 -0.80 -16.34
CA LEU A 349 -0.53 -1.98 -15.93
C LEU A 349 -1.41 -3.05 -15.29
N ILE A 350 -2.33 -2.63 -14.42
CA ILE A 350 -3.27 -3.55 -13.75
C ILE A 350 -4.52 -3.85 -14.58
N SER A 351 -4.57 -3.40 -15.85
CA SER A 351 -5.70 -3.55 -16.76
C SER A 351 -7.02 -3.02 -16.18
N ALA A 352 -6.98 -1.87 -15.50
CA ALA A 352 -8.15 -1.23 -14.88
C ALA A 352 -8.47 0.16 -15.44
N ASP A 353 -7.77 0.58 -16.50
CA ASP A 353 -7.96 1.86 -17.20
C ASP A 353 -9.31 1.94 -17.94
N HIS A 354 -9.96 0.80 -18.19
CA HIS A 354 -11.34 0.73 -18.69
C HIS A 354 -12.39 0.85 -17.57
N VAL A 355 -11.99 0.72 -16.30
CA VAL A 355 -12.89 0.78 -15.13
C VAL A 355 -12.85 2.16 -14.50
N VAL A 356 -11.65 2.72 -14.34
CA VAL A 356 -11.42 3.98 -13.66
C VAL A 356 -10.32 4.78 -14.34
N ARG A 357 -10.37 6.11 -14.16
CA ARG A 357 -9.32 7.04 -14.55
C ARG A 357 -8.94 7.91 -13.36
N TYR A 358 -7.66 8.26 -13.25
CA TYR A 358 -7.23 9.24 -12.25
C TYR A 358 -7.83 10.61 -12.59
N PRO A 359 -8.49 11.31 -11.64
CA PRO A 359 -9.11 12.58 -11.93
C PRO A 359 -8.04 13.64 -12.24
N PRO A 360 -8.22 14.47 -13.29
CA PRO A 360 -7.30 15.54 -13.61
C PRO A 360 -7.19 16.54 -12.46
N SER A 361 -6.01 17.13 -12.29
CA SER A 361 -5.73 18.13 -11.26
C SER A 361 -5.15 19.40 -11.87
N GLU A 362 -5.94 20.48 -11.93
CA GLU A 362 -5.48 21.80 -12.39
C GLU A 362 -4.56 22.52 -11.39
N GLN A 363 -4.21 21.89 -10.27
CA GLN A 363 -3.59 22.55 -9.12
C GLN A 363 -2.06 22.40 -9.03
N THR A 364 -1.45 21.52 -9.83
CA THR A 364 -0.02 21.18 -9.67
C THR A 364 0.89 22.40 -9.91
N SER A 365 0.70 23.14 -11.00
CA SER A 365 1.46 24.37 -11.30
C SER A 365 1.18 25.49 -10.29
N LYS A 366 -0.09 25.75 -9.98
CA LYS A 366 -0.52 26.78 -9.01
C LYS A 366 0.07 26.57 -7.61
N THR A 367 0.28 25.31 -7.19
CA THR A 367 0.81 25.03 -5.86
C THR A 367 2.32 25.29 -5.76
N SER A 368 3.06 25.10 -6.84
CA SER A 368 4.50 25.41 -6.90
C SER A 368 4.76 26.90 -6.65
N ASP A 369 4.03 27.78 -7.32
CA ASP A 369 4.21 29.23 -7.21
C ASP A 369 3.71 29.76 -5.87
N LEU A 370 2.65 29.16 -5.33
CA LEU A 370 2.23 29.43 -3.97
C LEU A 370 3.31 29.07 -2.97
N ALA A 371 3.96 27.91 -3.13
CA ALA A 371 5.02 27.50 -2.21
C ALA A 371 6.18 28.49 -2.17
N LYS A 372 6.62 28.98 -3.33
CA LYS A 372 7.67 30.02 -3.41
C LYS A 372 7.30 31.26 -2.57
N ARG A 373 6.10 31.80 -2.78
CA ARG A 373 5.61 33.00 -2.05
C ARG A 373 5.55 32.83 -0.52
N TYR A 374 5.33 31.61 -0.02
CA TYR A 374 5.38 31.35 1.42
C TYR A 374 6.82 31.32 1.92
N TYR A 375 7.71 30.61 1.22
CA TYR A 375 9.10 30.44 1.63
C TYR A 375 9.96 31.69 1.43
N GLU A 376 9.63 32.57 0.48
CA GLU A 376 10.27 33.89 0.31
C GLU A 376 10.21 34.77 1.58
N LYS A 377 9.20 34.56 2.42
CA LYS A 377 9.00 35.31 3.68
C LYS A 377 9.67 34.65 4.88
N ILE A 378 10.32 33.50 4.69
CA ILE A 378 10.94 32.73 5.76
C ILE A 378 12.41 33.11 5.85
N ASP A 379 12.88 33.32 7.08
CA ASP A 379 14.30 33.51 7.34
C ASP A 379 15.14 32.35 6.73
N LYS A 380 16.21 32.70 6.02
CA LYS A 380 17.03 31.74 5.27
C LYS A 380 17.62 30.66 6.19
N LYS A 381 18.02 31.03 7.41
CA LYS A 381 18.58 30.08 8.37
C LYS A 381 17.51 29.10 8.85
N LEU A 382 16.30 29.58 9.16
CA LEU A 382 15.18 28.72 9.50
C LEU A 382 14.83 27.75 8.35
N LEU A 383 14.79 28.23 7.11
CA LEU A 383 14.53 27.38 5.95
C LEU A 383 15.59 26.28 5.78
N GLN A 384 16.88 26.63 5.90
CA GLN A 384 17.97 25.67 5.83
C GLN A 384 17.92 24.62 6.96
N ASP A 385 17.61 25.04 8.19
CA ASP A 385 17.48 24.15 9.34
C ASP A 385 16.30 23.18 9.17
N VAL A 386 15.16 23.65 8.66
CA VAL A 386 14.01 22.79 8.32
C VAL A 386 14.39 21.86 7.17
N TRP A 387 15.04 22.35 6.12
CA TRP A 387 15.48 21.54 4.99
C TRP A 387 16.37 20.39 5.43
N ALA A 388 17.28 20.61 6.38
CA ALA A 388 18.17 19.57 6.90
C ALA A 388 17.41 18.33 7.43
N ILE A 389 16.20 18.51 7.97
CA ILE A 389 15.33 17.41 8.43
C ILE A 389 14.90 16.51 7.25
N TYR A 390 14.65 17.11 6.08
CA TYR A 390 14.09 16.44 4.90
C TYR A 390 15.11 16.22 3.77
N ALA A 391 16.33 16.72 3.90
CA ALA A 391 17.34 16.70 2.83
C ALA A 391 17.62 15.28 2.31
N ARG A 392 17.58 14.28 3.20
CA ARG A 392 17.78 12.88 2.80
C ARG A 392 16.62 12.33 1.99
N ASP A 393 15.38 12.69 2.32
CA ASP A 393 14.22 12.36 1.49
C ASP A 393 14.29 13.06 0.14
N ALA A 394 14.71 14.33 0.12
CA ALA A 394 14.87 15.07 -1.11
C ALA A 394 15.87 14.38 -2.04
N GLU A 395 17.02 13.94 -1.51
CA GLU A 395 18.00 13.17 -2.29
C GLU A 395 17.45 11.82 -2.75
N LEU A 396 16.72 11.09 -1.89
CA LEU A 396 16.08 9.81 -2.27
C LEU A 396 15.16 9.95 -3.49
N PHE A 397 14.52 11.10 -3.66
CA PHE A 397 13.53 11.32 -4.71
C PHE A 397 13.94 12.36 -5.76
N ASP A 398 15.23 12.73 -5.77
CA ASP A 398 15.80 13.69 -6.72
C ASP A 398 15.05 15.03 -6.72
N TYR A 399 15.00 15.65 -5.54
CA TYR A 399 14.52 17.01 -5.30
C TYR A 399 15.66 17.88 -4.78
N LYS A 400 15.59 19.18 -5.07
CA LYS A 400 16.61 20.17 -4.75
C LYS A 400 16.00 21.38 -4.07
N LEU A 401 16.78 22.01 -3.18
CA LEU A 401 16.37 23.20 -2.44
C LEU A 401 16.38 24.49 -3.29
N ASP A 402 17.13 24.48 -4.40
CA ASP A 402 17.36 25.61 -5.30
C ASP A 402 16.09 26.41 -5.69
N LYS A 403 14.95 25.74 -5.81
CA LYS A 403 13.65 26.37 -6.10
C LYS A 403 13.17 27.38 -5.04
N PHE A 404 13.76 27.38 -3.83
CA PHE A 404 13.28 28.13 -2.66
C PHE A 404 14.37 29.00 -1.98
N LEU A 405 15.56 29.17 -2.57
CA LEU A 405 16.68 29.93 -2.00
C LEU A 405 16.84 31.34 -2.58
#